data_AF-A0AAU9AEI4-F1
#
_entry.id   AF-A0AAU9AEI4-F1
#
_cell.length_a   1.000
_cell.length_b   1.000
_cell.length_c   1.000
_cell.angle_alpha   90.00
_cell.angle_beta   90.00
_cell.angle_gamma   90.00
#
_symmetry.space_group_name_H-M   'P 1'
#
loop_
_entity.id
_entity.type
_entity.pdbx_description
1 polymer ?
#
loop_
_entity_poly.entity_id
_entity_poly.type
_entity_poly.pdbx_seq_one_letter_code
_entity_poly.pdbx_strand_id
1 'polypeptide(L)'
;MEDSAANPIKRALWLEDLDLRLRPYLPPSLAAHARLANFERGRLVYVVDAPVWRAKLRLAAPEMLDAARSVGLKAAELVVKTTIPQPAAAPVRQAKPLSAATQEALRAALDSLRDPDETKGRGDAN
;
A
#
# COMPACT_ATOMS: atom_id res chain seq x y z
N MET A 1 -12.57 -17.37 -14.16
CA MET A 1 -12.13 -17.15 -12.76
C MET A 1 -11.14 -15.99 -12.77
N GLU A 2 -11.57 -14.81 -13.22
CA GLU A 2 -10.75 -13.59 -13.35
C GLU A 2 -11.73 -12.41 -13.30
N ASP A 3 -11.94 -11.82 -12.12
CA ASP A 3 -12.72 -10.56 -12.02
C ASP A 3 -12.32 -9.69 -10.80
N SER A 4 -11.40 -10.15 -9.95
CA SER A 4 -10.96 -9.37 -8.77
C SER A 4 -9.99 -8.23 -9.09
N ALA A 5 -9.35 -8.24 -10.27
CA ALA A 5 -8.38 -7.20 -10.67
C ALA A 5 -9.01 -6.05 -11.48
N ALA A 6 -10.24 -6.21 -11.99
CA ALA A 6 -10.80 -5.29 -12.98
C ALA A 6 -11.28 -3.95 -12.39
N ASN A 7 -11.38 -3.80 -11.06
CA ASN A 7 -11.73 -2.51 -10.43
C ASN A 7 -11.40 -2.48 -8.92
N PRO A 8 -10.14 -2.31 -8.52
CA PRO A 8 -9.75 -2.20 -7.11
C PRO A 8 -10.46 -1.04 -6.39
N ILE A 9 -10.82 0.02 -7.11
CA ILE A 9 -11.58 1.16 -6.56
C ILE A 9 -13.03 0.76 -6.21
N LYS A 10 -13.76 0.08 -7.10
CA LYS A 10 -15.11 -0.40 -6.79
C LYS A 10 -15.10 -1.37 -5.60
N ARG A 11 -14.04 -2.20 -5.53
CA ARG A 11 -13.82 -3.14 -4.43
C ARG A 11 -13.60 -2.39 -3.11
N ALA A 12 -12.79 -1.34 -3.11
CA ALA A 12 -12.55 -0.51 -1.93
C ALA A 12 -13.84 0.19 -1.46
N LEU A 13 -14.59 0.81 -2.37
CA LEU A 13 -15.86 1.49 -2.04
C LEU A 13 -16.90 0.52 -1.46
N TRP A 14 -17.02 -0.68 -2.03
CA TRP A 14 -17.90 -1.72 -1.49
C TRP A 14 -17.46 -2.15 -0.08
N LEU A 15 -16.15 -2.25 0.16
CA LEU A 15 -15.60 -2.56 1.48
C LEU A 15 -15.87 -1.44 2.49
N GLU A 16 -15.82 -0.17 2.07
CA GLU A 16 -16.14 0.97 2.93
C GLU A 16 -17.65 1.04 3.25
N ASP A 17 -18.54 0.81 2.29
CA ASP A 17 -19.98 0.69 2.56
C ASP A 17 -20.27 -0.45 3.54
N LEU A 18 -19.58 -1.58 3.39
CA LEU A 18 -19.71 -2.72 4.28
C LEU A 18 -19.17 -2.41 5.69
N ASP A 19 -18.04 -1.71 5.80
CA ASP A 19 -17.51 -1.21 7.07
C ASP A 19 -18.54 -0.31 7.78
N LEU A 20 -19.15 0.63 7.05
CA LEU A 20 -20.19 1.53 7.58
C LEU A 20 -21.43 0.77 8.05
N ARG A 21 -21.84 -0.30 7.36
CA ARG A 21 -22.96 -1.17 7.77
C ARG A 21 -22.64 -2.01 9.00
N LEU A 22 -21.39 -2.41 9.18
CA LEU A 22 -20.97 -3.20 10.35
C LEU A 22 -20.70 -2.35 11.58
N ARG A 23 -20.28 -1.09 11.43
CA ARG A 23 -20.05 -0.12 12.53
C ARG A 23 -21.14 -0.04 13.59
N PRO A 24 -22.46 -0.02 13.29
CA PRO A 24 -23.50 0.02 14.32
C PRO A 24 -23.60 -1.27 15.16
N TYR A 25 -23.08 -2.39 14.67
CA TYR A 25 -23.00 -3.65 15.42
C TYR A 25 -21.77 -3.72 16.32
N LEU A 26 -20.80 -2.82 16.15
CA LEU A 26 -19.64 -2.70 17.03
C LEU A 26 -19.96 -1.75 18.19
N PRO A 27 -19.39 -2.01 19.38
CA PRO A 27 -19.39 -1.03 20.46
C PRO A 27 -18.79 0.29 19.96
N PRO A 28 -19.36 1.46 20.27
CA PRO A 28 -18.91 2.74 19.73
C PRO A 28 -17.44 3.06 20.09
N SER A 29 -16.98 2.61 21.27
CA SER A 29 -15.57 2.71 21.67
C SER A 29 -14.62 1.85 20.82
N LEU A 30 -15.11 0.80 20.17
CA LEU A 30 -14.35 -0.10 19.31
C LEU A 30 -14.44 0.32 17.83
N ALA A 31 -15.60 0.82 17.40
CA ALA A 31 -15.86 1.30 16.04
C ALA A 31 -14.96 2.49 15.62
N ALA A 32 -14.41 3.23 16.58
CA ALA A 32 -13.41 4.28 16.34
C ALA A 32 -11.99 3.73 16.09
N HIS A 33 -11.69 2.52 16.57
CA HIS A 33 -10.35 1.91 16.58
C HIS A 33 -10.24 0.61 15.78
N ALA A 34 -11.33 0.22 15.11
CA ALA A 34 -11.42 -0.98 14.29
C ALA A 34 -11.91 -0.61 12.90
N ARG A 35 -11.12 -0.93 11.87
CA ARG A 35 -11.47 -0.73 10.47
C ARG A 35 -11.48 -2.07 9.75
N LEU A 36 -12.51 -2.32 8.95
CA LEU A 36 -12.54 -3.46 8.06
C LEU A 36 -11.54 -3.26 6.92
N ALA A 37 -10.55 -4.15 6.85
CA ALA A 37 -9.51 -4.10 5.83
C ALA A 37 -9.81 -5.00 4.63
N ASN A 38 -10.43 -6.15 4.85
CA ASN A 38 -10.81 -7.06 3.77
C ASN A 38 -11.92 -8.02 4.19
N PHE A 39 -12.70 -8.50 3.23
CA PHE A 39 -13.57 -9.64 3.37
C PHE A 39 -13.40 -10.59 2.18
N GLU A 40 -12.89 -11.79 2.42
CA GLU A 40 -12.62 -12.76 1.37
C GLU A 40 -12.92 -14.19 1.83
N ARG A 41 -13.62 -14.99 1.03
CA ARG A 41 -13.87 -16.42 1.31
C ARG A 41 -14.45 -16.70 2.71
N GLY A 42 -15.23 -15.76 3.25
CA GLY A 42 -15.81 -15.85 4.58
C GLY A 42 -14.87 -15.47 5.73
N ARG A 43 -13.70 -14.93 5.43
CA ARG A 43 -12.75 -14.36 6.38
C ARG A 43 -12.96 -12.85 6.45
N LEU A 44 -13.32 -12.35 7.63
CA LEU A 44 -13.52 -10.94 7.94
C LEU A 44 -12.23 -10.41 8.57
N VAL A 45 -11.50 -9.55 7.87
CA VAL A 45 -10.20 -9.03 8.31
C VAL A 45 -10.38 -7.62 8.86
N TYR A 46 -10.19 -7.46 10.17
CA TYR A 46 -10.17 -6.17 10.85
C TYR A 46 -8.75 -5.73 11.16
N VAL A 47 -8.50 -4.43 11.03
CA VAL A 47 -7.28 -3.77 11.48
C VAL A 47 -7.61 -2.89 12.67
N VAL A 48 -6.80 -2.99 13.73
CA VAL A 48 -6.98 -2.21 14.97
C VAL A 48 -5.72 -1.47 15.39
N ASP A 49 -5.89 -0.31 16.02
CA ASP A 49 -4.78 0.57 16.45
C ASP A 49 -3.93 0.03 17.60
N ALA A 50 -4.51 -0.84 18.44
CA ALA A 50 -3.84 -1.32 19.65
C ALA A 50 -4.22 -2.77 19.99
N PRO A 51 -3.32 -3.52 20.65
CA PRO A 51 -3.58 -4.90 21.05
C PRO A 51 -4.73 -5.03 22.07
N VAL A 52 -5.02 -3.98 22.84
CA VAL A 52 -6.20 -3.93 23.72
C VAL A 52 -7.51 -4.03 22.93
N TRP A 53 -7.58 -3.39 21.76
CA TRP A 53 -8.74 -3.47 20.88
C TRP A 53 -8.84 -4.84 20.22
N ARG A 54 -7.70 -5.48 19.91
CA ARG A 54 -7.67 -6.87 19.43
C ARG A 54 -8.26 -7.85 20.43
N ALA A 55 -7.93 -7.71 21.72
CA ALA A 55 -8.51 -8.53 22.77
C ALA A 55 -10.02 -8.33 22.89
N LYS A 56 -10.48 -7.06 22.82
CA LYS A 56 -11.92 -6.73 22.84
C LYS A 56 -12.68 -7.29 21.62
N LEU A 57 -12.12 -7.14 20.42
CA LEU A 57 -12.70 -7.70 19.17
C LEU A 57 -12.75 -9.23 19.20
N ARG A 58 -11.76 -9.87 19.84
CA ARG A 58 -11.75 -11.32 20.02
C ARG A 58 -12.83 -11.79 21.00
N LEU A 59 -13.13 -10.99 22.02
CA LEU A 59 -14.25 -11.27 22.95
C LEU A 59 -15.60 -11.13 22.24
N ALA A 60 -15.75 -10.09 21.40
CA ALA A 60 -16.93 -9.83 20.59
C ALA A 60 -16.94 -10.59 19.24
N ALA A 61 -16.01 -11.53 19.03
CA ALA A 61 -15.87 -12.26 17.79
C ALA A 61 -17.13 -13.05 17.38
N PRO A 62 -17.79 -13.81 18.26
CA PRO A 62 -19.00 -14.54 17.88
C PRO A 62 -20.15 -13.59 17.51
N GLU A 63 -20.33 -12.49 18.25
CA GLU A 63 -21.35 -11.48 17.95
C GLU A 63 -21.09 -10.77 16.61
N MET A 64 -19.81 -10.47 16.31
CA MET A 64 -19.40 -9.93 15.01
C MET A 64 -19.68 -10.88 13.84
N LEU A 65 -19.41 -12.18 14.02
CA LEU A 65 -19.69 -13.18 13.00
C LEU A 65 -21.20 -13.36 12.78
N ASP A 66 -21.98 -13.32 13.86
CA ASP A 66 -23.44 -13.41 13.79
C ASP A 66 -24.09 -12.18 13.15
N ALA A 67 -23.63 -10.98 13.50
CA ALA A 67 -24.02 -9.73 12.86
C ALA A 67 -23.68 -9.75 11.36
N ALA A 68 -22.48 -10.19 10.99
CA ALA A 68 -22.09 -10.32 9.59
C ALA A 68 -22.99 -11.31 8.83
N ARG A 69 -23.36 -12.44 9.45
CA ARG A 69 -24.31 -13.40 8.87
C ARG A 69 -25.71 -12.81 8.71
N SER A 70 -26.17 -12.01 9.67
CA SER A 70 -27.45 -11.30 9.61
C SER A 70 -27.49 -10.27 8.48
N VAL A 71 -26.35 -9.68 8.11
CA VAL A 71 -26.20 -8.78 6.96
C VAL A 71 -26.08 -9.56 5.62
N GLY A 72 -26.11 -10.89 5.66
CA GLY A 72 -26.01 -11.75 4.48
C GLY A 72 -24.58 -12.14 4.09
N LEU A 73 -23.59 -11.84 4.92
CA LEU A 73 -22.20 -12.24 4.70
C LEU A 73 -21.95 -13.64 5.25
N LYS A 74 -21.35 -14.51 4.45
CA LYS A 74 -20.90 -15.84 4.91
C LYS A 74 -19.63 -15.74 5.76
N ALA A 75 -19.68 -15.01 6.88
CA ALA A 75 -18.55 -14.87 7.80
C ALA A 75 -18.36 -16.15 8.63
N ALA A 76 -17.22 -16.80 8.43
CA ALA A 76 -16.81 -18.02 9.10
C ALA A 76 -15.62 -17.78 10.04
N GLU A 77 -14.75 -16.81 9.72
CA GLU A 77 -13.55 -16.54 10.50
C GLU A 77 -13.32 -15.03 10.66
N LEU A 78 -12.97 -14.59 11.87
CA LEU A 78 -12.58 -13.22 12.17
C LEU A 78 -11.07 -13.15 12.37
N VAL A 79 -10.38 -12.40 11.50
CA VAL A 79 -8.95 -12.14 11.62
C VAL A 79 -8.74 -10.71 12.06
N VAL A 80 -8.07 -10.53 13.20
CA VAL A 80 -7.77 -9.19 13.72
C VAL A 80 -6.27 -8.96 13.62
N LYS A 81 -5.88 -7.98 12.79
CA LYS A 81 -4.51 -7.52 12.63
C LYS A 81 -4.34 -6.24 13.43
N THR A 82 -3.30 -6.16 14.25
CA THR A 82 -2.94 -4.92 14.93
C THR A 82 -2.05 -4.13 13.98
N THR A 83 -2.43 -2.89 13.65
CA THR A 83 -1.52 -1.99 12.95
C THR A 83 -0.44 -1.59 13.94
N ILE A 84 0.80 -1.95 13.63
CA ILE A 84 1.96 -1.35 14.27
C ILE A 84 2.12 -0.02 13.55
N PRO A 85 2.13 1.14 14.24
CA PRO A 85 2.33 2.42 13.57
C PRO A 85 3.61 2.30 12.74
N GLN A 86 3.44 2.34 11.42
CA GLN A 86 4.56 2.32 10.52
C GLN A 86 5.38 3.57 10.85
N PRO A 87 6.67 3.44 11.21
CA PRO A 87 7.48 4.62 11.45
C PRO A 87 7.35 5.51 10.22
N ALA A 88 6.99 6.78 10.44
CA ALA A 88 6.77 7.74 9.38
C ALA A 88 7.91 7.61 8.36
N ALA A 89 7.56 7.48 7.08
CA ALA A 89 8.55 7.33 6.02
C ALA A 89 9.64 8.38 6.21
N ALA A 90 10.89 7.93 6.34
CA ALA A 90 12.01 8.83 6.54
C ALA A 90 11.98 9.92 5.47
N PRO A 91 12.23 11.19 5.82
CA PRO A 91 12.18 12.28 4.86
C PRO A 91 13.05 11.91 3.66
N VAL A 92 12.48 12.00 2.46
CA VAL A 92 13.20 11.74 1.20
C VAL A 92 14.42 12.65 1.22
N ARG A 93 15.61 12.05 1.38
CA ARG A 93 16.87 12.81 1.37
C ARG A 93 16.98 13.45 -0.01
N GLN A 94 16.76 14.76 -0.07
CA GLN A 94 16.98 15.51 -1.29
C GLN A 94 18.45 15.31 -1.69
N ALA A 95 18.67 14.75 -2.88
CA ALA A 95 20.01 14.57 -3.40
C ALA A 95 20.67 15.96 -3.49
N LYS A 96 21.86 16.09 -2.89
CA LYS A 96 22.61 17.34 -2.95
C LYS A 96 22.93 17.64 -4.42
N PRO A 97 22.67 18.86 -4.93
CA PRO A 97 23.00 19.20 -6.30
C PRO A 97 24.50 18.99 -6.52
N LEU A 98 24.85 18.29 -7.62
CA LEU A 98 26.23 18.07 -8.06
C LEU A 98 26.95 19.41 -8.16
N SER A 99 28.10 19.55 -7.49
CA SER A 99 28.92 20.76 -7.57
C SER A 99 29.41 20.98 -9.01
N ALA A 100 29.68 22.25 -9.37
CA ALA A 100 30.14 22.62 -10.71
C ALA A 100 31.36 21.80 -11.15
N ALA A 101 32.34 21.63 -10.25
CA ALA A 101 33.53 20.82 -10.49
C ALA A 101 33.22 19.35 -10.84
N THR A 102 32.22 18.73 -10.20
CA THR A 102 31.83 17.35 -10.50
C THR A 102 31.05 17.27 -11.83
N GLN A 103 30.27 18.29 -12.19
CA GLN A 103 29.63 18.36 -13.50
C GLN A 103 30.65 18.55 -14.63
N GLU A 104 31.68 19.37 -14.42
CA GLU A 104 32.77 19.57 -15.37
C GLU A 104 33.60 18.29 -15.55
N ALA A 105 33.96 17.61 -14.46
CA ALA A 105 34.65 16.32 -14.53
C ALA A 105 33.83 15.25 -15.26
N LEU A 106 32.51 15.21 -15.03
CA LEU A 106 31.61 14.30 -15.74
C LEU A 106 31.52 14.63 -17.24
N ARG A 107 31.44 15.91 -17.60
CA ARG A 107 31.46 16.35 -19.01
C ARG A 107 32.78 16.01 -19.69
N ALA A 108 33.91 16.24 -19.03
CA ALA A 108 35.22 15.89 -19.56
C ALA A 108 35.37 14.36 -19.78
N ALA A 109 34.85 13.55 -18.86
CA ALA A 109 34.81 12.10 -19.02
C ALA A 109 33.91 11.65 -20.18
N LEU A 110 32.77 12.31 -20.39
CA LEU A 110 31.89 12.05 -21.55
C LEU A 110 32.53 12.46 -22.87
N ASP A 111 33.27 13.57 -22.89
CA ASP A 111 33.97 14.06 -24.08
C ASP A 111 35.12 13.11 -24.45
N SER A 112 35.84 12.58 -23.46
CA SER A 112 36.88 11.57 -23.66
C SER A 112 36.37 10.21 -24.16
N LEU A 113 35.08 9.90 -23.97
CA LEU A 113 34.43 8.70 -24.51
C LEU A 113 33.90 8.89 -25.93
N ARG A 114 33.87 10.15 -26.42
CA ARG A 114 33.59 10.48 -27.82
C ARG A 114 34.88 10.27 -28.61
N ASP A 115 35.07 9.03 -29.05
CA ASP A 115 36.17 8.67 -29.94
C ASP A 115 36.08 9.49 -31.25
N PRO A 116 37.18 10.09 -31.74
CA PRO A 116 37.21 10.80 -33.01
C PRO A 116 37.49 9.82 -34.15
N ASP A 117 36.49 9.03 -34.57
CA ASP A 117 36.59 8.22 -35.80
C ASP A 117 35.54 8.62 -36.84
N GLU A 118 35.47 9.90 -37.23
CA GLU A 118 34.59 10.34 -38.33
C GLU A 118 35.15 11.59 -39.06
N THR A 119 36.46 11.66 -39.39
CA THR A 119 36.97 12.66 -40.37
C THR A 119 38.35 12.35 -41.01
N LYS A 120 38.59 11.13 -41.49
CA LYS A 120 39.66 10.92 -42.50
C LYS A 120 39.32 9.87 -43.55
N GLY A 121 38.26 10.15 -44.32
CA GLY A 121 38.16 9.69 -45.70
C GLY A 121 38.11 10.90 -46.62
N ARG A 122 39.23 11.21 -47.32
CA ARG A 122 39.36 11.92 -48.62
C ARG A 122 40.68 12.73 -48.72
N GLY A 123 41.50 12.39 -49.72
CA GLY A 123 42.78 13.03 -50.10
C GLY A 123 43.99 12.20 -49.62
N ASP A 124 44.92 11.70 -50.44
CA ASP A 124 45.41 12.18 -51.73
C ASP A 124 46.03 11.04 -52.56
N ALA A 125 46.08 11.27 -53.87
CA ALA A 125 46.71 10.46 -54.89
C ALA A 125 48.26 10.48 -54.81
N ASN A 126 48.88 9.32 -55.02
CA ASN A 126 49.96 9.09 -56.00
C ASN A 126 50.19 7.57 -56.17
#